data_AF-A0A6I1L2D4-F1
#
_entry.id   AF-A0A6I1L2D4-F1
#
_cell.length_a   1.000
_cell.length_b   1.000
_cell.length_c   1.000
_cell.angle_alpha   90.00
_cell.angle_beta   90.00
_cell.angle_gamma   90.00
#
_symmetry.space_group_name_H-M   'P 1'
#
loop_
_entity.id
_entity.type
_entity.pdbx_description
1 polymer ?
#
loop_
_entity_poly.entity_id
_entity_poly.type
_entity_poly.pdbx_seq_one_letter_code
_entity_poly.pdbx_strand_id
1 'polypeptide(L)' 'MPGVSRDQEILGGSSTTTVSPANQPSQQPEKPAKAGSTEESIQREIDTIETTPVPTPAPLETSPQ' A
#
# COMPACT_ATOMS: atom_id res chain seq x y z
N MET A 1 8.24 33.05 5.99
CA MET A 1 8.95 34.15 6.69
C MET A 1 10.43 34.02 6.39
N PRO A 2 11.12 35.05 5.87
CA PRO A 2 12.58 35.05 5.85
C PRO A 2 13.10 35.01 7.29
N GLY A 3 13.81 33.94 7.67
CA GLY A 3 14.38 33.79 9.01
C GLY A 3 14.03 32.50 9.76
N VAL A 4 13.41 31.49 9.13
CA VAL A 4 13.33 30.16 9.77
C VAL A 4 14.68 29.44 9.57
N SER A 5 15.29 28.98 10.66
CA SER A 5 16.54 28.21 10.61
C SER A 5 16.31 26.88 9.89
N ARG A 6 17.33 26.38 9.19
CA ARG A 6 17.30 25.11 8.43
C ARG A 6 16.78 23.93 9.26
N ASP A 7 17.10 23.92 10.56
CA ASP A 7 16.66 22.86 11.48
C ASP A 7 15.14 22.89 11.73
N GLN A 8 14.51 24.06 11.67
CA GLN A 8 13.06 24.22 11.82
C GLN A 8 12.31 23.76 10.57
N GLU A 9 12.96 23.86 9.41
CA GLU A 9 12.45 23.34 8.14
C GLU A 9 12.52 21.80 8.12
N ILE A 10 13.58 21.20 8.69
CA ILE A 10 13.74 19.75 8.81
C ILE A 10 12.84 19.15 9.88
N LEU A 11 12.63 19.85 11.01
CA LEU A 11 11.81 19.35 12.12
C LEU A 11 10.31 19.38 11.82
N GLY A 12 9.88 19.94 10.69
CA GLY A 12 8.49 19.91 10.22
C GLY A 12 7.53 20.63 11.17
N GLY A 13 7.39 21.94 11.01
CA GLY A 13 6.41 22.72 11.76
C GLY A 13 4.99 22.19 11.59
N SER A 14 4.35 21.85 12.73
CA SER A 14 2.94 21.51 12.93
C SER A 14 2.25 20.75 11.78
N SER A 15 2.19 19.43 11.91
CA SER A 15 1.34 18.55 11.12
C SER A 15 -0.15 18.82 11.40
N THR A 16 -0.75 19.77 10.68
CA THR A 16 -2.20 19.94 10.60
C THR A 16 -2.68 19.61 9.19
N THR A 17 -2.46 18.36 8.77
CA THR A 17 -3.12 17.82 7.59
C THR A 17 -4.45 17.23 8.02
N THR A 18 -5.51 18.03 7.98
CA THR A 18 -6.88 17.54 8.14
C THR A 18 -7.35 17.00 6.79
N VAL A 19 -7.47 15.68 6.67
CA VAL A 19 -8.15 15.05 5.53
C VAL A 19 -9.64 15.07 5.81
N SER A 20 -10.37 16.00 5.20
CA SER A 20 -11.82 15.88 5.11
C SER A 20 -12.15 14.69 4.21
N PRO A 21 -13.08 13.78 4.58
CA PRO A 21 -13.56 12.78 3.65
C PRO A 21 -14.26 13.51 2.51
N ALA A 22 -13.55 13.70 1.39
CA ALA A 22 -14.17 14.13 0.16
C ALA A 22 -15.22 13.08 -0.21
N ASN A 23 -16.41 13.52 -0.63
CA ASN A 23 -17.41 12.65 -1.26
C ASN A 23 -16.68 11.75 -2.25
N GLN A 24 -16.53 10.47 -1.91
CA GLN A 24 -15.88 9.52 -2.79
C GLN A 24 -16.70 9.51 -4.08
N PRO A 25 -16.11 9.81 -5.25
CA PRO A 25 -16.80 9.57 -6.50
C PRO A 25 -17.21 8.10 -6.49
N SER A 26 -18.47 7.82 -6.78
CA SER A 26 -18.98 6.46 -6.92
C SER A 26 -18.03 5.71 -7.85
N GLN A 27 -17.37 4.68 -7.31
CA GLN A 27 -16.45 3.88 -8.10
C GLN A 27 -17.21 3.34 -9.30
N GLN A 28 -16.79 3.73 -10.50
CA GLN A 28 -17.36 3.14 -11.70
C GLN A 28 -17.03 1.65 -11.70
N PRO A 29 -17.96 0.79 -12.14
CA PRO A 29 -17.69 -0.63 -12.27
C PRO A 29 -16.43 -0.83 -13.12
N GLU A 30 -15.52 -1.66 -12.64
CA GLU A 30 -14.34 -2.03 -13.41
C GLU A 30 -14.76 -2.68 -14.72
N LYS A 31 -14.15 -2.22 -15.81
CA LYS A 31 -14.31 -2.81 -17.14
C LYS A 31 -13.11 -3.69 -17.42
N PRO A 32 -13.27 -4.75 -18.23
CA PRO A 32 -12.14 -5.57 -18.63
C PRO A 32 -11.00 -4.74 -19.22
N ALA A 33 -9.77 -5.13 -18.92
CA ALA A 33 -8.57 -4.51 -19.47
C ALA A 33 -8.62 -4.53 -21.01
N LYS A 34 -8.07 -3.48 -21.64
CA LYS A 34 -8.00 -3.40 -23.10
C LYS A 34 -7.02 -4.44 -23.63
N ALA A 35 -7.36 -5.07 -24.76
CA ALA A 35 -6.49 -6.02 -25.44
C ALA A 35 -5.11 -5.41 -25.75
N GLY A 36 -4.03 -6.08 -25.33
CA GLY A 36 -2.65 -5.64 -25.51
C GLY A 36 -2.19 -4.53 -24.55
N SER A 37 -2.99 -4.18 -23.55
CA SER A 37 -2.60 -3.20 -22.52
C SER A 37 -1.71 -3.81 -21.44
N THR A 38 -0.93 -2.96 -20.76
CA THR A 38 -0.13 -3.34 -19.59
C THR A 38 -1.00 -3.95 -18.48
N GLU A 39 -2.21 -3.44 -18.29
CA GLU A 39 -3.17 -3.97 -17.32
C GLU A 39 -3.57 -5.42 -17.65
N GLU A 40 -3.79 -5.74 -18.93
CA GLU A 40 -4.10 -7.13 -19.34
C GLU A 40 -2.89 -8.06 -19.16
N SER A 41 -1.67 -7.56 -19.38
CA SER A 41 -0.44 -8.31 -19.09
C SER A 41 -0.32 -8.64 -17.60
N ILE A 42 -0.53 -7.64 -16.73
CA ILE A 42 -0.49 -7.81 -15.28
C ILE A 42 -1.58 -8.77 -14.82
N GLN A 43 -2.82 -8.62 -15.31
CA GLN A 43 -3.90 -9.52 -14.93
C GLN A 43 -3.59 -10.97 -15.32
N ARG A 44 -3.06 -11.19 -16.53
CA ARG A 44 -2.62 -12.53 -16.95
C ARG A 44 -1.50 -13.09 -16.09
N GLU A 45 -0.53 -12.27 -15.70
CA GLU A 45 0.57 -12.68 -14.83
C GLU A 45 0.05 -13.11 -13.45
N ILE A 46 -0.87 -12.34 -12.87
CA ILE A 46 -1.52 -12.68 -11.60
C ILE A 46 -2.34 -13.96 -11.72
N ASP A 47 -3.11 -14.12 -12.79
CA ASP A 47 -3.98 -15.30 -12.97
C ASP A 47 -3.18 -16.59 -13.19
N THR A 48 -1.96 -16.49 -13.71
CA THR A 48 -1.12 -17.65 -14.05
C THR A 48 -0.07 -18.00 -13.01
N ILE A 49 0.07 -17.20 -11.94
CA ILE A 49 1.12 -17.41 -10.96
C ILE A 49 0.85 -18.67 -10.11
N GLU A 50 1.84 -19.56 -10.06
CA GLU A 50 1.84 -20.68 -9.13
C GLU A 50 2.43 -20.25 -7.79
N THR A 51 1.61 -20.18 -6.74
CA THR A 51 2.08 -19.78 -5.41
C THR A 51 2.67 -20.96 -4.66
N THR A 52 3.88 -20.82 -4.14
CA THR A 52 4.44 -21.78 -3.18
C THR A 52 4.01 -21.41 -1.76
N PRO A 53 3.40 -22.33 -0.98
CA PRO A 53 3.03 -22.04 0.40
C PRO A 53 4.29 -21.82 1.26
N VAL A 54 4.22 -20.83 2.15
CA VAL A 54 5.28 -20.60 3.13
C VAL A 54 5.21 -21.70 4.22
N PRO A 55 6.33 -22.30 4.62
CA PRO A 55 6.34 -23.29 5.70
C PRO A 55 5.89 -22.67 7.04
N THR A 56 4.93 -23.30 7.70
CA THR A 56 4.53 -22.90 9.06
C THR A 56 5.61 -23.32 10.07
N PRO A 57 6.15 -22.41 10.90
CA PRO A 57 7.11 -22.76 11.93
C PRO A 57 6.47 -23.63 13.04
N ALA A 58 7.26 -24.53 13.62
CA ALA A 58 6.83 -25.32 14.77
C ALA A 58 6.59 -24.42 16.01
N PRO A 59 5.64 -24.76 16.90
CA PRO A 59 5.46 -24.06 18.17
C PRO A 59 6.74 -24.10 19.02
N LEU A 60 6.98 -23.04 19.79
CA LEU A 60 8.04 -23.05 20.80
C LEU A 60 7.62 -23.93 21.98
N GLU A 61 8.53 -24.80 22.43
CA GLU A 61 8.36 -25.54 23.68
C GLU A 61 8.43 -24.56 24.85
N THR A 62 7.32 -24.41 25.58
CA THR A 62 7.21 -23.50 26.74
C THR A 62 7.14 -24.24 28.07
N SER A 63 7.44 -25.54 28.12
CA SER A 63 7.41 -26.30 29.38
C SER A 63 8.59 -25.89 30.28
N PRO A 64 8.34 -25.46 31.53
CA PRO A 64 9.40 -25.31 32.53
C PRO A 64 9.98 -26.70 32.87
N GLN A 65 11.30 -26.76 33.06
CA GLN A 65 11.99 -27.96 33.58
C GLN A 65 11.65 -28.21 35.04
#